data_AF-A0A166TSI1-F1
#
_entry.id   AF-A0A166TSI1-F1
#
_cell.length_a   1.000
_cell.length_b   1.000
_cell.length_c   1.000
_cell.angle_alpha   90.00
_cell.angle_beta   90.00
_cell.angle_gamma   90.00
#
_symmetry.space_group_name_H-M   'P 1'
#
loop_
_entity.id
_entity.type
_entity.pdbx_description
1 polymer ?
#
loop_
_entity_poly.entity_id
_entity_poly.type
_entity_poly.pdbx_seq_one_letter_code
_entity_poly.pdbx_strand_id
1 'polypeptide(L)'
;MEAFTIELEQRNGADYAKSILKGDTLTGTKIGQKPERFGEKHLIKPCLRALGYEKYRPQPTGIPGIERKAPDFQLEPERNDFVIIGEIKKPNEIRSARKESFDYLDDIERPAAGIATDGFTWILHTTRGKNGRPRYHRQHGMNTPKKRLRLEYFYDDSDRRRRRRIREDLSYLVEEFEKRALLGHFK
;
A
#
# COMPACT_ATOMS: atom_id res chain seq x y z
N MET A 1 -7.59 -2.36 7.23
CA MET A 1 -7.04 -1.96 8.54
C MET A 1 -7.57 -2.81 9.67
N GLU A 2 -8.88 -3.01 9.84
CA GLU A 2 -9.46 -3.86 10.91
C GLU A 2 -8.87 -5.28 10.94
N ALA A 3 -8.83 -6.00 9.81
CA ALA A 3 -8.27 -7.34 9.75
C ALA A 3 -6.80 -7.42 10.19
N PHE A 4 -6.00 -6.38 9.92
CA PHE A 4 -4.63 -6.26 10.41
C PHE A 4 -4.60 -6.08 11.93
N THR A 5 -5.45 -5.22 12.47
CA THR A 5 -5.54 -4.96 13.91
C THR A 5 -5.96 -6.21 14.68
N ILE A 6 -7.00 -6.90 14.22
CA ILE A 6 -7.51 -8.14 14.82
C ILE A 6 -6.40 -9.20 14.85
N GLU A 7 -5.76 -9.46 13.71
CA GLU A 7 -4.70 -10.48 13.61
C GLU A 7 -3.51 -10.14 14.53
N LEU A 8 -3.12 -8.86 14.57
CA LEU A 8 -1.98 -8.41 15.37
C LEU A 8 -2.27 -8.53 16.86
N GLU A 9 -3.47 -8.17 17.30
CA GLU A 9 -3.90 -8.36 18.68
C GLU A 9 -3.95 -9.84 19.06
N GLN A 10 -4.55 -10.69 18.22
CA GLN A 10 -4.68 -12.12 18.50
C GLN A 10 -3.32 -12.79 18.70
N ARG A 11 -2.29 -12.38 17.94
CA ARG A 11 -0.95 -12.96 18.03
C ARG A 11 -0.07 -12.38 19.12
N ASN A 12 -0.25 -11.09 19.44
CA ASN A 12 0.74 -10.32 20.19
C ASN A 12 0.18 -9.50 21.35
N GLY A 13 -1.14 -9.53 21.55
CA GLY A 13 -1.84 -8.78 22.57
C GLY A 13 -2.21 -7.36 22.17
N ALA A 14 -3.21 -6.82 22.86
CA ALA A 14 -3.80 -5.51 22.58
C ALA A 14 -2.77 -4.37 22.67
N ASP A 15 -1.84 -4.42 23.62
CA ASP A 15 -0.88 -3.32 23.83
C ASP A 15 0.12 -3.20 22.68
N TYR A 16 0.58 -4.32 22.13
CA TYR A 16 1.42 -4.30 20.94
C TYR A 16 0.64 -3.79 19.73
N ALA A 17 -0.58 -4.26 19.52
CA ALA A 17 -1.43 -3.79 18.43
C ALA A 17 -1.70 -2.27 18.51
N LYS A 18 -2.01 -1.74 19.70
CA LYS A 18 -2.16 -0.30 19.94
C LYS A 18 -0.89 0.48 19.58
N SER A 19 0.29 -0.05 19.93
CA SER A 19 1.58 0.61 19.70
C SER A 19 1.89 0.73 18.20
N ILE A 20 1.68 -0.34 17.43
CA ILE A 20 1.83 -0.32 15.97
C ILE A 20 0.86 0.66 15.31
N LEU A 21 -0.40 0.72 15.77
CA LEU A 21 -1.36 1.71 15.29
C LEU A 21 -1.00 3.15 15.70
N LYS A 22 -0.23 3.35 16.78
CA LYS A 22 0.27 4.67 17.19
C LYS A 22 1.43 5.13 16.31
N GLY A 23 2.18 4.20 15.72
CA GLY A 23 3.29 4.51 14.81
C GLY A 23 4.56 3.69 15.04
N ASP A 24 4.56 2.78 16.02
CA ASP A 24 5.73 1.93 16.27
C ASP A 24 6.00 0.99 15.10
N THR A 25 7.27 0.66 14.86
CA THR A 25 7.68 -0.24 13.79
C THR A 25 7.29 -1.68 14.10
N LEU A 26 6.68 -2.34 13.13
CA LEU A 26 6.38 -3.77 13.22
C LEU A 26 7.67 -4.59 13.10
N THR A 27 7.98 -5.41 14.12
CA THR A 27 9.24 -6.18 14.18
C THR A 27 9.01 -7.67 13.97
N GLY A 28 9.87 -8.29 13.16
CA GLY A 28 9.68 -9.68 12.76
C GLY A 28 9.79 -10.68 13.91
N THR A 29 10.64 -10.39 14.89
CA THR A 29 10.82 -11.20 16.10
C THR A 29 9.55 -11.29 16.94
N LYS A 30 8.76 -10.21 17.00
CA LYS A 30 7.49 -10.21 17.74
C LYS A 30 6.42 -11.01 17.03
N ILE A 31 6.29 -10.86 15.72
CA ILE A 31 5.22 -11.51 14.94
C ILE A 31 5.58 -12.90 14.39
N GLY A 32 6.81 -13.37 14.59
CA GLY A 32 7.31 -14.66 14.12
C GLY A 32 7.47 -14.80 12.60
N GLN A 33 7.46 -13.69 11.85
CA GLN A 33 7.61 -13.67 10.39
C GLN A 33 8.12 -12.32 9.88
N LYS A 34 8.43 -12.22 8.57
CA LYS A 34 8.81 -10.94 7.96
C LYS A 34 7.65 -9.91 8.08
N PRO A 35 7.89 -8.70 8.65
CA PRO A 35 6.84 -7.69 8.79
C PRO A 35 6.16 -7.28 7.50
N GLU A 36 6.92 -7.22 6.40
CA GLU A 36 6.42 -6.96 5.05
C GLU A 36 5.38 -8.01 4.65
N ARG A 37 5.65 -9.29 4.89
CA ARG A 37 4.71 -10.39 4.58
C ARG A 37 3.44 -10.34 5.44
N PHE A 38 3.56 -9.89 6.70
CA PHE A 38 2.40 -9.67 7.56
C PHE A 38 1.54 -8.50 7.04
N GLY A 39 2.17 -7.36 6.78
CA GLY A 39 1.52 -6.18 6.21
C GLY A 39 0.88 -6.46 4.85
N GLU A 40 1.59 -7.16 3.96
CA GLU A 40 1.10 -7.59 2.65
C GLU A 40 -0.22 -8.35 2.79
N LYS A 41 -0.23 -9.38 3.63
CA LYS A 41 -1.38 -10.29 3.76
C LYS A 41 -2.58 -9.63 4.44
N HIS A 42 -2.36 -8.94 5.56
CA HIS A 42 -3.44 -8.51 6.45
C HIS A 42 -3.85 -7.04 6.27
N LEU A 43 -3.03 -6.23 5.57
CA LEU A 43 -3.30 -4.81 5.35
C LEU A 43 -3.33 -4.45 3.87
N ILE A 44 -2.24 -4.67 3.14
CA ILE A 44 -2.06 -4.18 1.76
C ILE A 44 -2.98 -4.90 0.78
N LYS A 45 -2.99 -6.24 0.74
CA LYS A 45 -3.88 -7.00 -0.17
C LYS A 45 -5.36 -6.68 0.05
N PRO A 46 -5.88 -6.63 1.29
CA PRO A 46 -7.23 -6.13 1.54
C PRO A 46 -7.49 -4.72 1.02
N CYS A 47 -6.54 -3.79 1.19
CA CYS A 47 -6.65 -2.43 0.64
C CYS A 47 -6.66 -2.43 -0.90
N LEU A 48 -5.77 -3.19 -1.54
CA LEU A 48 -5.73 -3.32 -3.00
C LEU A 48 -7.04 -3.86 -3.57
N ARG A 49 -7.64 -4.88 -2.94
CA ARG A 49 -8.98 -5.36 -3.32
C ARG A 49 -10.04 -4.27 -3.19
N ALA A 50 -10.01 -3.51 -2.11
CA ALA A 50 -10.94 -2.39 -1.91
C ALA A 50 -10.76 -1.26 -2.94
N LEU A 51 -9.55 -1.10 -3.48
CA LEU A 51 -9.22 -0.15 -4.56
C LEU A 51 -9.53 -0.69 -5.98
N GLY A 52 -10.11 -1.89 -6.08
CA GLY A 52 -10.52 -2.52 -7.34
C GLY A 52 -9.45 -3.38 -8.02
N TYR A 53 -8.34 -3.69 -7.34
CA TYR A 53 -7.32 -4.60 -7.87
C TYR A 53 -7.61 -6.04 -7.45
N GLU A 54 -8.21 -6.81 -8.37
CA GLU A 54 -8.56 -8.21 -8.12
C GLU A 54 -7.41 -9.18 -8.39
N LYS A 55 -6.58 -8.88 -9.40
CA LYS A 55 -5.44 -9.73 -9.78
C LYS A 55 -4.12 -9.17 -9.25
N TYR A 56 -3.59 -9.85 -8.25
CA TYR A 56 -2.31 -9.57 -7.62
C TYR A 56 -1.30 -10.66 -7.98
N ARG A 57 -0.17 -10.28 -8.58
CA ARG A 57 0.94 -11.20 -8.89
C ARG A 57 2.13 -10.87 -7.99
N PRO A 58 2.50 -11.72 -7.02
CA PRO A 58 3.71 -11.52 -6.23
C PRO A 58 4.96 -11.75 -7.08
N GLN A 59 6.02 -10.99 -6.80
CA GLN A 59 7.36 -11.15 -7.40
C GLN A 59 7.30 -11.38 -8.92
N PRO A 60 6.70 -10.45 -9.68
CA PRO A 60 6.52 -10.59 -11.12
C PRO A 60 7.86 -10.73 -11.85
N THR A 61 7.86 -11.57 -12.87
CA THR A 61 8.96 -11.72 -13.83
C THR A 61 8.50 -11.36 -15.24
N GLY A 62 9.45 -11.02 -16.11
CA GLY A 62 9.20 -10.74 -17.52
C GLY A 62 8.62 -9.35 -17.80
N ILE A 63 8.95 -8.36 -16.98
CA ILE A 63 8.59 -6.96 -17.24
C ILE A 63 9.75 -6.29 -18.00
N PRO A 64 9.52 -5.85 -19.25
CA PRO A 64 10.58 -5.26 -20.09
C PRO A 64 11.29 -4.07 -19.45
N GLY A 65 12.63 -4.10 -19.44
CA GLY A 65 13.51 -3.08 -18.88
C GLY A 65 13.87 -3.27 -17.40
N ILE A 66 13.12 -4.10 -16.67
CA ILE A 66 13.39 -4.40 -15.26
C ILE A 66 13.49 -5.90 -14.98
N GLU A 67 13.90 -6.70 -15.96
CA GLU A 67 13.93 -8.17 -15.88
C GLU A 67 14.87 -8.68 -14.78
N ARG A 68 15.89 -7.90 -14.43
CA ARG A 68 16.84 -8.19 -13.34
C ARG A 68 16.42 -7.58 -12.00
N LYS A 69 15.32 -6.85 -11.97
CA LYS A 69 14.77 -6.25 -10.75
C LYS A 69 13.54 -7.05 -10.33
N ALA A 70 13.27 -7.07 -9.02
CA ALA A 70 12.18 -7.83 -8.45
C ALA A 70 11.26 -6.90 -7.64
N PRO A 71 10.32 -6.20 -8.30
CA PRO A 71 9.22 -5.57 -7.58
C PRO A 71 8.51 -6.60 -6.69
N ASP A 72 7.97 -6.17 -5.55
CA ASP A 72 7.25 -7.08 -4.67
C ASP A 72 5.97 -7.61 -5.31
N PHE A 73 5.32 -6.80 -6.15
CA PHE A 73 4.11 -7.19 -6.86
C PHE A 73 3.86 -6.48 -8.18
N GLN A 74 2.99 -7.08 -8.98
CA GLN A 74 2.35 -6.49 -10.15
C GLN A 74 0.83 -6.59 -10.01
N LEU A 75 0.13 -5.54 -10.45
CA LEU A 75 -1.33 -5.52 -10.52
C LEU A 75 -1.77 -5.52 -11.98
N GLU A 76 -2.92 -6.12 -12.26
CA GLU A 76 -3.53 -6.03 -13.58
C GLU A 76 -4.11 -4.63 -13.80
N PRO A 77 -3.66 -3.88 -14.82
CA PRO A 77 -4.24 -2.58 -15.18
C PRO A 77 -5.61 -2.75 -15.86
N GLU A 78 -6.36 -1.65 -16.01
CA GLU A 78 -7.60 -1.67 -16.81
C GLU A 78 -7.30 -1.70 -18.32
N ARG A 79 -6.14 -1.16 -18.74
CA ARG A 79 -5.67 -1.17 -20.12
C ARG A 79 -4.29 -1.79 -20.21
N ASN A 80 -4.06 -2.53 -21.29
CA ASN A 80 -2.81 -3.26 -21.52
C ASN A 80 -1.67 -2.40 -22.08
N ASP A 81 -1.81 -1.07 -22.14
CA ASP A 81 -0.80 -0.15 -22.67
C ASP A 81 0.16 0.38 -21.59
N PHE A 82 -0.16 0.21 -20.31
CA PHE A 82 0.74 0.47 -19.19
C PHE A 82 0.86 -0.73 -18.25
N VAL A 83 1.77 -0.67 -17.29
CA VAL A 83 1.92 -1.68 -16.23
C VAL A 83 1.85 -1.05 -14.85
N ILE A 84 1.41 -1.82 -13.86
CA ILE A 84 1.36 -1.39 -12.46
C ILE A 84 2.23 -2.34 -11.65
N ILE A 85 3.28 -1.79 -11.05
CA ILE A 85 4.19 -2.51 -10.16
C ILE A 85 4.18 -1.86 -8.78
N GLY A 86 4.60 -2.60 -7.76
CA GLY A 86 4.74 -2.00 -6.45
C GLY A 86 5.76 -2.65 -5.53
N GLU A 87 6.06 -1.88 -4.49
CA GLU A 87 7.06 -2.14 -3.47
C GLU A 87 6.41 -2.03 -2.10
N ILE A 88 6.68 -3.01 -1.24
CA ILE A 88 6.11 -3.16 0.09
C ILE A 88 7.18 -2.90 1.13
N LYS A 89 6.86 -2.03 2.09
CA LYS A 89 7.67 -1.83 3.29
C LYS A 89 6.97 -2.30 4.54
N LYS A 90 7.74 -2.40 5.61
CA LYS A 90 7.23 -2.70 6.94
C LYS A 90 6.28 -1.59 7.36
N PRO A 91 5.15 -1.90 8.01
CA PRO A 91 4.25 -0.89 8.55
C PRO A 91 5.00 0.19 9.35
N ASN A 92 4.71 1.46 9.02
CA ASN A 92 5.33 2.68 9.55
C ASN A 92 6.76 2.98 9.05
N GLU A 93 7.28 2.26 8.03
CA GLU A 93 8.65 2.41 7.49
C GLU A 93 8.67 2.79 5.99
N ILE A 94 7.85 3.75 5.56
CA ILE A 94 7.73 4.13 4.13
C ILE A 94 8.96 4.85 3.54
N ARG A 95 9.86 5.39 4.37
CA ARG A 95 10.87 6.39 3.96
C ARG A 95 11.81 5.93 2.84
N SER A 96 12.14 4.64 2.76
CA SER A 96 13.01 4.08 1.70
C SER A 96 12.27 3.72 0.41
N ALA A 97 10.95 3.54 0.47
CA ALA A 97 10.16 2.96 -0.62
C ALA A 97 10.12 3.85 -1.88
N ARG A 98 10.26 5.17 -1.71
CA ARG A 98 10.27 6.12 -2.82
C ARG A 98 11.45 5.88 -3.76
N LYS A 99 12.65 5.66 -3.23
CA LYS A 99 13.86 5.50 -4.06
C LYS A 99 13.75 4.26 -4.94
N GLU A 100 13.42 3.12 -4.36
CA GLU A 100 13.34 1.85 -5.10
C GLU A 100 12.23 1.86 -6.15
N SER A 101 11.08 2.48 -5.84
CA SER A 101 10.01 2.64 -6.84
C SER A 101 10.45 3.54 -8.00
N PHE A 102 11.26 4.58 -7.76
CA PHE A 102 11.87 5.38 -8.82
C PHE A 102 12.86 4.55 -9.64
N ASP A 103 13.70 3.75 -8.98
CA ASP A 103 14.70 2.91 -9.66
C ASP A 103 14.04 1.93 -10.64
N TYR A 104 12.89 1.32 -10.31
CA TYR A 104 12.16 0.49 -11.27
C TYR A 104 11.62 1.30 -12.46
N LEU A 105 11.05 2.47 -12.20
CA LEU A 105 10.41 3.28 -13.23
C LEU A 105 11.39 4.00 -14.16
N ASP A 106 12.65 4.16 -13.75
CA ASP A 106 13.69 4.77 -14.59
C ASP A 106 14.12 3.81 -15.71
N ASP A 107 14.15 2.51 -15.43
CA ASP A 107 14.63 1.49 -16.36
C ASP A 107 13.50 0.83 -17.18
N ILE A 108 12.24 0.99 -16.77
CA ILE A 108 11.10 0.32 -17.42
C ILE A 108 10.84 0.86 -18.83
N GLU A 109 10.66 -0.04 -19.81
CA GLU A 109 10.61 0.40 -21.21
C GLU A 109 9.28 1.04 -21.61
N ARG A 110 8.20 0.72 -20.89
CA ARG A 110 6.82 1.09 -21.24
C ARG A 110 6.19 1.99 -20.18
N PRO A 111 5.10 2.72 -20.50
CA PRO A 111 4.36 3.49 -19.51
C PRO A 111 4.02 2.64 -18.29
N ALA A 112 4.24 3.19 -17.10
CA ALA A 112 4.08 2.43 -15.87
C ALA A 112 3.69 3.30 -14.68
N ALA A 113 2.92 2.71 -13.77
CA ALA A 113 2.65 3.22 -12.44
C ALA A 113 3.43 2.39 -11.40
N GLY A 114 4.11 3.09 -10.50
CA GLY A 114 4.76 2.50 -9.32
C GLY A 114 4.01 2.87 -8.05
N ILE A 115 3.57 1.85 -7.31
CA ILE A 115 2.92 2.01 -6.01
C ILE A 115 3.88 1.57 -4.92
N ALA A 116 4.30 2.48 -4.05
CA ALA A 116 5.11 2.15 -2.88
C ALA A 116 4.25 2.28 -1.62
N THR A 117 4.23 1.25 -0.76
CA THR A 117 3.35 1.26 0.42
C THR A 117 3.87 0.46 1.61
N ASP A 118 3.57 0.92 2.82
CA ASP A 118 3.70 0.15 4.07
C ASP A 118 2.34 -0.33 4.61
N GLY A 119 1.29 -0.17 3.81
CA GLY A 119 -0.11 -0.43 4.12
C GLY A 119 -0.84 0.75 4.78
N PHE A 120 -0.15 1.62 5.52
CA PHE A 120 -0.74 2.84 6.10
C PHE A 120 -0.44 4.09 5.28
N THR A 121 0.67 4.11 4.55
CA THR A 121 1.09 5.17 3.66
C THR A 121 1.25 4.60 2.26
N TRP A 122 0.74 5.34 1.28
CA TRP A 122 0.73 4.95 -0.12
C TRP A 122 1.31 6.08 -0.95
N ILE A 123 2.23 5.76 -1.86
CA ILE A 123 2.90 6.71 -2.73
C ILE A 123 2.70 6.27 -4.18
N LEU A 124 2.31 7.21 -5.04
CA LEU A 124 2.13 6.98 -6.47
C LEU A 124 3.21 7.71 -7.27
N HIS A 125 3.84 6.94 -8.16
CA HIS A 125 4.75 7.42 -9.18
C HIS A 125 4.28 6.96 -10.56
N THR A 126 4.56 7.73 -11.61
CA THR A 126 4.38 7.24 -12.98
C THR A 126 5.54 7.60 -13.89
N THR A 127 5.69 6.86 -14.97
CA THR A 127 6.60 7.17 -16.08
C THR A 127 5.91 6.93 -17.41
N ARG A 128 6.41 7.55 -18.48
CA ARG A 128 6.01 7.26 -19.86
C ARG A 128 6.87 6.16 -20.50
N GLY A 129 7.73 5.49 -19.74
CA GLY A 129 8.60 4.39 -20.17
C GLY A 129 10.01 4.87 -20.53
N LYS A 130 10.64 4.22 -21.51
CA LYS A 130 12.06 4.36 -21.89
C LYS A 130 12.60 5.79 -22.03
N ASN A 131 11.72 6.72 -22.41
CA ASN A 131 12.08 8.14 -22.64
C ASN A 131 11.43 9.10 -21.61
N GLY A 132 10.69 8.56 -20.65
CA GLY A 132 9.99 9.33 -19.62
C GLY A 132 10.75 9.27 -18.30
N ARG A 133 11.00 10.43 -17.68
CA ARG A 133 11.48 10.45 -16.30
C ARG A 133 10.35 10.06 -15.34
N PRO A 134 10.62 9.24 -14.32
CA PRO A 134 9.65 8.99 -13.26
C PRO A 134 9.19 10.29 -12.59
N ARG A 135 7.88 10.40 -12.39
CA ARG A 135 7.22 11.54 -11.76
C ARG A 135 6.58 11.09 -10.46
N TYR A 136 6.85 11.83 -9.40
CA TYR A 136 6.09 11.75 -8.16
C TYR A 136 4.77 12.48 -8.30
N HIS A 137 3.67 11.83 -7.93
CA HIS A 137 2.34 12.45 -7.91
C HIS A 137 1.94 12.82 -6.50
N ARG A 138 1.79 11.81 -5.64
CA ARG A 138 1.14 11.96 -4.33
C ARG A 138 1.65 10.94 -3.32
N GLN A 139 1.49 11.31 -2.05
CA GLN A 139 1.65 10.45 -0.89
C GLN A 139 0.43 10.66 0.00
N HIS A 140 -0.27 9.57 0.35
CA HIS A 140 -1.38 9.60 1.28
C HIS A 140 -1.14 8.65 2.46
N GLY A 141 -1.19 9.22 3.67
CA GLY A 141 -1.07 8.50 4.93
C GLY A 141 -2.42 8.36 5.61
N MET A 142 -2.69 7.18 6.16
CA MET A 142 -3.91 6.83 6.88
C MET A 142 -3.85 7.22 8.37
N ASN A 143 -3.13 8.27 8.76
CA ASN A 143 -2.91 8.60 10.18
C ASN A 143 -4.22 8.87 10.94
N THR A 144 -5.11 9.67 10.37
CA THR A 144 -6.43 9.96 10.96
C THR A 144 -7.31 8.72 11.07
N PRO A 145 -7.56 7.95 9.99
CA PRO A 145 -8.40 6.75 10.09
C PRO A 145 -7.74 5.66 10.96
N LYS A 146 -6.41 5.52 10.95
CA LYS A 146 -5.65 4.64 11.87
C LYS A 146 -5.87 5.03 13.33
N LYS A 147 -5.79 6.33 13.66
CA LYS A 147 -6.06 6.85 15.00
C LYS A 147 -7.51 6.59 15.42
N ARG A 148 -8.49 6.84 14.54
CA ARG A 148 -9.91 6.59 14.82
C ARG A 148 -10.18 5.10 15.06
N LEU A 149 -9.66 4.24 14.18
CA LEU A 149 -9.77 2.79 14.34
C LEU A 149 -9.22 2.33 15.68
N ARG A 150 -8.03 2.80 16.08
CA ARG A 150 -7.45 2.47 17.40
C ARG A 150 -8.33 2.91 18.56
N LEU A 151 -8.92 4.11 18.48
CA LEU A 151 -9.80 4.65 19.53
C LEU A 151 -11.14 3.92 19.61
N GLU A 152 -11.69 3.50 18.47
CA GLU A 152 -12.89 2.67 18.41
C GLU A 152 -12.58 1.26 18.97
N TYR A 153 -11.66 0.55 18.32
CA TYR A 153 -11.37 -0.85 18.62
C TYR A 153 -10.93 -1.13 20.07
N PHE A 154 -10.18 -0.22 20.71
CA PHE A 154 -9.59 -0.48 22.03
C PHE A 154 -10.17 0.32 23.20
N TYR A 155 -11.01 1.33 22.95
CA TYR A 155 -11.44 2.27 23.99
C TYR A 155 -12.92 2.65 23.96
N ASP A 156 -13.69 2.31 22.91
CA ASP A 156 -15.07 2.78 22.76
C ASP A 156 -15.97 1.71 22.11
N ASP A 157 -17.10 1.42 22.74
CA ASP A 157 -18.09 0.43 22.28
C ASP A 157 -19.21 1.04 21.37
N SER A 158 -19.05 2.30 20.92
CA SER A 158 -20.09 3.00 20.13
C SER A 158 -19.92 2.87 18.59
N ASP A 159 -20.71 1.97 18.00
CA ASP A 159 -20.38 1.23 16.77
C ASP A 159 -20.78 1.86 15.39
N ARG A 160 -21.37 3.07 15.31
CA ARG A 160 -21.92 3.57 14.01
C ARG A 160 -21.45 4.94 13.49
N ARG A 161 -21.35 5.99 14.32
CA ARG A 161 -20.98 7.33 13.82
C ARG A 161 -19.49 7.43 13.43
N ARG A 162 -18.63 6.59 14.00
CA ARG A 162 -17.17 6.63 13.77
C ARG A 162 -16.76 5.96 12.46
N ARG A 163 -17.38 4.83 12.10
CA ARG A 163 -17.07 4.12 10.84
C ARG A 163 -17.36 4.95 9.59
N ARG A 164 -18.42 5.76 9.58
CA ARG A 164 -18.67 6.72 8.49
C ARG A 164 -17.51 7.70 8.32
N ARG A 165 -17.00 8.26 9.42
CA ARG A 165 -15.86 9.19 9.39
C ARG A 165 -14.57 8.52 8.94
N ILE A 166 -14.33 7.26 9.34
CA ILE A 166 -13.18 6.49 8.85
C ILE A 166 -13.24 6.33 7.34
N ARG A 167 -14.43 6.05 6.77
CA ARG A 167 -14.60 5.95 5.31
C ARG A 167 -14.40 7.28 4.62
N GLU A 168 -14.93 8.36 5.17
CA GLU A 168 -14.72 9.73 4.67
C GLU A 168 -13.22 10.09 4.68
N ASP A 169 -12.50 9.78 5.77
CA ASP A 169 -11.06 10.02 5.86
C ASP A 169 -10.23 9.18 4.85
N LEU A 170 -10.80 8.10 4.31
CA LEU A 170 -10.18 7.24 3.30
C LEU A 170 -10.52 7.65 1.86
N SER A 171 -11.44 8.59 1.63
CA SER A 171 -11.90 8.93 0.26
C SER A 171 -10.75 9.41 -0.61
N TYR A 172 -9.85 10.24 -0.08
CA TYR A 172 -8.67 10.74 -0.81
C TYR A 172 -7.73 9.62 -1.27
N LEU A 173 -7.62 8.54 -0.50
CA LEU A 173 -6.85 7.38 -0.95
C LEU A 173 -7.55 6.70 -2.13
N VAL A 174 -8.87 6.53 -2.05
CA VAL A 174 -9.65 5.88 -3.11
C VAL A 174 -9.59 6.70 -4.39
N GLU A 175 -9.84 8.01 -4.32
CA GLU A 175 -9.83 8.92 -5.47
C GLU A 175 -8.53 8.87 -6.29
N GLU A 176 -7.41 8.58 -5.65
CA GLU A 176 -6.08 8.61 -6.28
C GLU A 176 -5.55 7.22 -6.63
N PHE A 177 -5.81 6.22 -5.79
CA PHE A 177 -5.25 4.88 -5.93
C PHE A 177 -6.22 3.84 -6.48
N GLU A 178 -7.51 4.17 -6.67
CA GLU A 178 -8.42 3.25 -7.33
C GLU A 178 -7.96 2.93 -8.76
N LYS A 179 -8.21 1.70 -9.20
CA LYS A 179 -7.75 1.19 -10.51
C LYS A 179 -8.11 2.12 -11.67
N ARG A 180 -9.27 2.78 -11.62
CA ARG A 180 -9.76 3.69 -12.67
C ARG A 180 -9.08 5.06 -12.64
N ALA A 181 -8.78 5.59 -11.45
CA ALA A 181 -8.08 6.86 -11.29
C ALA A 181 -6.71 6.84 -11.96
N LEU A 182 -5.99 5.70 -11.87
CA LEU A 182 -4.69 5.54 -12.50
C LEU A 182 -4.70 5.77 -14.02
N LEU A 183 -5.82 5.51 -14.70
CA LEU A 183 -5.95 5.75 -16.14
C LEU A 183 -5.75 7.22 -16.50
N GLY A 184 -6.11 8.14 -15.61
CA GLY A 184 -5.95 9.58 -15.81
C GLY A 184 -4.50 9.99 -16.06
N HIS A 185 -3.52 9.23 -15.56
CA HIS A 185 -2.10 9.53 -15.74
C HIS A 185 -1.51 9.05 -17.08
N PHE A 186 -2.23 8.21 -17.82
CA PHE A 186 -1.76 7.58 -19.07
C PHE A 186 -2.62 7.93 -20.29
N LYS A 187 -3.50 8.92 -20.15
CA LYS A 187 -4.10 9.61 -21.30
C LYS A 187 -3.05 10.42 -22.06
#